data_AF-A0A3C1G4A7-F1
#
_entry.id   AF-A0A3C1G4A7-F1
#
_cell.length_a   1.000
_cell.length_b   1.000
_cell.length_c   1.000
_cell.angle_alpha   90.00
_cell.angle_beta   90.00
_cell.angle_gamma   90.00
#
_symmetry.space_group_name_H-M   'P 1'
#
loop_
_entity.id
_entity.type
_entity.pdbx_description
1 polymer ?
#
loop_
_entity_poly.entity_id
_entity_poly.type
_entity_poly.pdbx_seq_one_letter_code
_entity_poly.pdbx_strand_id
1 'polypeptide(L)' 'MNIKMKYGKTGLSLDLPADIDVTLIQKKAMPVLEDPEGAIKVAFANPVNCKTLREEAKGCRSCCILICDITRPVPNSVI' A
#
# COMPACT_ATOMS: atom_id res chain seq x y z
N MET A 1 30.10 -3.73 -0.44
CA MET A 1 28.73 -3.70 -1.03
C MET A 1 28.01 -2.47 -0.50
N ASN A 2 27.46 -1.61 -1.36
CA ASN A 2 26.77 -0.39 -0.91
C ASN A 2 25.24 -0.59 -0.89
N ILE A 3 24.60 -0.38 0.27
CA ILE A 3 23.15 -0.55 0.46
C ILE A 3 22.59 0.72 1.11
N LYS A 4 21.48 1.25 0.59
CA LYS A 4 20.75 2.36 1.23
C LYS A 4 19.59 1.84 2.07
N MET A 5 19.73 1.90 3.39
CA MET A 5 18.72 1.52 4.36
C MET A 5 17.67 2.62 4.56
N LYS A 6 16.42 2.23 4.78
CA LYS A 6 15.34 3.13 5.19
C LYS A 6 15.54 3.54 6.65
N TYR A 7 16.13 4.72 6.85
CA TYR A 7 16.38 5.30 8.17
C TYR A 7 16.26 6.82 8.11
N GLY A 8 15.50 7.41 9.04
CA GLY A 8 15.21 8.85 9.04
C GLY A 8 14.53 9.32 7.75
N LYS A 9 14.82 10.56 7.34
CA LYS A 9 14.24 11.17 6.13
C LYS A 9 15.10 10.96 4.88
N THR A 10 16.41 10.78 5.04
CA THR A 10 17.39 10.77 3.94
C THR A 10 17.94 9.38 3.64
N GLY A 11 17.74 8.41 4.54
CA GLY A 11 18.31 7.07 4.46
C GLY A 11 19.70 6.98 5.10
N LEU A 12 20.15 5.75 5.33
CA LEU A 12 21.48 5.43 5.83
C LEU A 12 22.22 4.60 4.77
N SER A 13 23.35 5.10 4.29
CA SER A 13 24.22 4.33 3.40
C SER A 13 25.10 3.41 4.23
N LEU A 14 25.07 2.12 3.93
CA LEU A 14 25.94 1.10 4.49
C LEU A 14 26.95 0.67 3.43
N ASP A 15 28.23 0.73 3.76
CA ASP A 15 29.29 0.11 2.97
C ASP A 15 29.83 -1.10 3.73
N LEU A 16 29.56 -2.28 3.19
CA LEU A 16 29.92 -3.55 3.78
C LEU A 16 31.26 -4.05 3.20
N PRO A 17 32.16 -4.57 4.05
CA PRO A 17 33.41 -5.19 3.60
C PRO A 17 33.20 -6.27 2.53
N ALA A 18 34.21 -6.48 1.68
CA ALA A 18 34.11 -7.42 0.57
C ALA A 18 34.38 -8.88 0.97
N ASP A 19 34.95 -9.10 2.16
CA ASP A 19 35.35 -10.40 2.71
C ASP A 19 34.22 -11.12 3.47
N ILE A 20 33.06 -10.46 3.62
CA ILE A 20 31.88 -11.07 4.24
C ILE A 20 30.87 -11.52 3.17
N ASP A 21 30.32 -12.71 3.36
CA ASP A 21 29.27 -13.25 2.49
C ASP A 21 27.91 -12.63 2.86
N VAL A 22 27.37 -11.82 1.96
CA VAL A 22 26.15 -11.02 2.21
C VAL A 22 25.00 -11.52 1.36
N THR A 23 23.91 -11.92 2.02
CA THR A 23 22.62 -12.20 1.35
C THR A 23 21.67 -11.02 1.53
N LEU A 24 21.35 -10.31 0.44
CA LEU A 24 20.37 -9.22 0.47
C LEU A 24 18.94 -9.76 0.33
N ILE A 25 18.16 -9.69 1.41
CA ILE A 25 16.73 -10.01 1.39
C ILE A 25 15.94 -8.70 1.24
N GLN A 26 15.20 -8.56 0.14
CA GLN A 26 14.42 -7.36 -0.15
C GLN A 26 13.00 -7.66 -0.63
N LYS A 27 12.10 -6.69 -0.45
CA LYS A 27 10.75 -6.76 -1.02
C LYS A 27 10.83 -6.75 -2.54
N LYS A 28 9.90 -7.45 -3.19
CA LYS A 28 9.67 -7.30 -4.63
C LYS A 28 9.28 -5.85 -4.93
N ALA A 29 9.65 -5.36 -6.11
CA ALA A 29 9.18 -4.07 -6.59
C ALA A 29 7.63 -4.08 -6.63
N MET A 30 7.01 -3.06 -6.04
CA MET A 30 5.58 -2.81 -6.20
C MET A 30 5.42 -1.58 -7.10
N PRO A 31 5.00 -1.76 -8.36
CA PRO A 31 4.83 -0.65 -9.27
C PRO A 31 3.73 0.29 -8.76
N VAL A 32 3.94 1.59 -8.96
CA VAL A 32 2.91 2.60 -8.71
C VAL A 32 1.89 2.53 -9.84
N LEU A 33 0.60 2.52 -9.50
CA LEU A 33 -0.46 2.55 -10.49
C LEU A 33 -0.49 3.92 -11.17
N GLU A 34 -0.64 3.93 -12.50
CA GLU A 34 -0.75 5.17 -13.29
C GLU A 34 -2.05 5.93 -12.97
N ASP A 35 -3.15 5.21 -12.76
CA ASP A 35 -4.45 5.75 -12.37
C ASP A 35 -4.97 5.07 -11.09
N PRO A 36 -4.57 5.54 -9.90
CA PRO A 36 -5.03 5.00 -8.63
C PRO A 36 -6.56 5.12 -8.44
N GLU A 37 -7.16 6.22 -8.89
CA GLU A 37 -8.61 6.45 -8.73
C GLU A 37 -9.42 5.49 -9.62
N GLY A 38 -9.00 5.30 -10.87
CA GLY A 38 -9.60 4.33 -11.79
C GLY A 38 -9.49 2.91 -11.25
N ALA A 39 -8.34 2.54 -10.70
CA ALA A 39 -8.15 1.22 -10.09
C ALA A 39 -9.11 0.97 -8.91
N ILE A 40 -9.35 1.97 -8.06
CA ILE A 40 -10.31 1.89 -6.96
C ILE A 40 -11.74 1.73 -7.47
N LYS A 41 -12.14 2.51 -8.48
CA LYS A 41 -13.47 2.40 -9.10
C LYS A 41 -13.71 0.99 -9.67
N VAL A 42 -12.72 0.43 -10.36
CA VAL A 42 -12.79 -0.95 -10.88
C VAL A 42 -12.90 -1.96 -9.74
N ALA A 43 -12.15 -1.79 -8.66
CA ALA A 43 -12.20 -2.69 -7.51
C ALA A 43 -13.58 -2.67 -6.82
N PHE A 44 -14.19 -1.50 -6.61
CA PHE A 44 -15.54 -1.41 -6.03
C PHE A 44 -16.64 -1.97 -6.94
N ALA A 45 -16.45 -1.92 -8.26
CA ALA A 45 -17.37 -2.52 -9.23
C ALA A 45 -17.23 -4.05 -9.34
N ASN A 46 -16.07 -4.62 -8.97
CA ASN A 46 -15.76 -6.05 -9.10
C ASN A 46 -15.33 -6.64 -7.74
N PRO A 47 -16.27 -6.77 -6.78
CA PRO A 47 -15.97 -7.29 -5.45
C PRO A 47 -15.53 -8.76 -5.48
N VAL A 48 -14.72 -9.16 -4.51
CA VAL A 48 -14.26 -10.54 -4.36
C VAL A 48 -15.18 -11.28 -3.39
N ASN A 49 -15.93 -12.26 -3.90
CA ASN A 49 -16.79 -13.16 -3.11
C ASN A 49 -17.83 -12.45 -2.20
N CYS A 50 -18.27 -11.26 -2.58
CA CYS A 50 -19.36 -10.54 -1.92
C CYS A 50 -20.15 -9.68 -2.91
N LYS A 51 -21.24 -9.05 -2.45
CA LYS A 51 -21.99 -8.09 -3.27
C LYS A 51 -21.24 -6.77 -3.36
N THR A 52 -21.62 -5.94 -4.33
CA THR A 52 -21.10 -4.58 -4.43
C THR A 52 -21.54 -3.74 -3.23
N LEU A 53 -20.76 -2.70 -2.91
CA LEU A 53 -21.14 -1.76 -1.83
C LEU A 53 -22.53 -1.16 -2.06
N ARG A 54 -22.89 -0.90 -3.33
CA ARG A 54 -24.20 -0.37 -3.71
C ARG A 54 -25.35 -1.33 -3.37
N GLU A 55 -25.13 -2.62 -3.53
CA GLU A 55 -26.12 -3.66 -3.20
C GLU A 55 -26.24 -3.85 -1.69
N GLU A 56 -25.12 -3.85 -0.96
CA GLU A 56 -25.13 -3.97 0.50
C GLU A 56 -25.76 -2.74 1.19
N ALA A 57 -25.53 -1.54 0.66
CA ALA A 57 -26.08 -0.30 1.23
C ALA A 57 -27.57 -0.09 0.93
N LYS A 58 -28.21 -0.94 0.11
CA LYS A 58 -29.57 -0.73 -0.35
C LYS A 58 -30.56 -0.78 0.82
N GLY A 59 -31.21 0.36 1.10
CA GLY A 59 -32.18 0.49 2.19
C GLY A 59 -31.57 0.83 3.56
N CYS A 60 -30.24 0.89 3.66
CA CYS A 60 -29.55 1.38 4.85
C CYS A 60 -29.77 2.90 5.00
N ARG A 61 -29.94 3.36 6.25
CA ARG A 61 -30.14 4.79 6.57
C ARG A 61 -28.91 5.45 7.18
N SER A 62 -27.94 4.65 7.61
CA SER A 62 -26.67 5.10 8.17
C SER A 62 -25.57 4.13 7.73
N CYS A 63 -24.34 4.61 7.75
CA CYS A 63 -23.15 3.79 7.54
C CYS A 63 -22.05 4.23 8.51
N CYS A 64 -21.13 3.33 8.78
CA CYS A 64 -19.88 3.61 9.49
C CYS A 64 -18.74 3.18 8.57
N ILE A 65 -17.79 4.08 8.33
CA ILE A 65 -16.61 3.81 7.51
C ILE A 65 -15.43 3.76 8.47
N LEU A 66 -14.85 2.56 8.63
CA LEU A 66 -13.62 2.38 9.41
C LEU A 66 -12.42 2.70 8.51
N ILE A 67 -11.61 3.67 8.91
CA ILE A 67 -10.38 4.05 8.24
C ILE A 67 -9.16 3.76 9.11
N CYS A 68 -7.99 3.57 8.49
CA CYS A 68 -6.73 3.50 9.23
C CYS A 68 -6.34 4.87 9.79
N ASP A 69 -5.60 4.86 10.90
CA ASP A 69 -5.03 6.07 11.48
C ASP A 69 -3.81 6.60 10.70
N ILE A 70 -3.22 7.70 11.19
CA ILE A 70 -2.08 8.38 10.57
C ILE A 70 -0.79 7.54 10.53
N THR A 71 -0.71 6.43 11.29
CA THR A 71 0.48 5.57 11.29
C THR A 71 0.53 4.64 10.08
N ARG A 72 -0.54 4.55 9.30
CA ARG A 72 -0.62 3.74 8.08
C ARG A 72 -0.52 4.62 6.83
N PRO A 73 0.33 4.25 5.85
CA PRO A 73 0.45 4.99 4.60
C PRO A 73 -0.68 4.63 3.61
N VAL A 74 -1.94 4.63 4.08
CA VAL A 74 -3.11 4.41 3.21
C VAL A 74 -3.45 5.73 2.53
N PRO A 75 -3.61 5.76 1.20
CA PRO A 75 -3.95 6.99 0.49
C PRO A 75 -5.45 7.29 0.63
N ASN A 76 -5.89 7.63 1.85
CA ASN A 76 -7.32 7.84 2.17
C ASN A 76 -7.98 8.95 1.35
N SER A 77 -7.22 9.88 0.75
CA SER A 77 -7.78 10.99 -0.04
C SER A 77 -8.30 10.59 -1.42
N VAL A 78 -7.94 9.40 -1.92
CA VAL A 78 -8.36 8.90 -3.25
C VAL A 78 -9.35 7.73 -3.17
N ILE A 79 -9.72 7.31 -1.96
CA ILE A 79 -10.71 6.25 -1.68
C ILE A 79 -12.06 6.92 -1.44
#